data_AF-A0A949W5Q2-F1
#
_entry.id   AF-A0A949W5Q2-F1
#
_cell.length_a   1.000
_cell.length_b   1.000
_cell.length_c   1.000
_cell.angle_alpha   90.00
_cell.angle_beta   90.00
_cell.angle_gamma   90.00
#
_symmetry.space_group_name_H-M   'P 1'
#
loop_
_entity.id
_entity.type
_entity.pdbx_description
1 polymer ?
#
loop_
_entity_poly.entity_id
_entity_poly.type
_entity_poly.pdbx_seq_one_letter_code
_entity_poly.pdbx_strand_id
1 'polypeptide(L)'
;MFSPQTREFYAGQIRKDSVKALVLSLVGFVCCPPVLAYFAWNTAQEVIMNIDLYQVEEGRKGLAQAAKILAIASIIFWVFGVIVRILFLVADSR
;
A
#
# COMPACT_ATOMS: atom_id res chain seq x y z
N MET A 1 -21.28 18.95 -9.33
CA MET A 1 -20.32 19.31 -8.27
C MET A 1 -20.85 18.77 -6.95
N PHE A 2 -20.04 18.02 -6.18
CA PHE A 2 -20.44 17.48 -4.88
C PHE A 2 -20.67 18.61 -3.85
N SER A 3 -21.54 18.37 -2.85
CA SER A 3 -21.82 19.39 -1.83
C SER A 3 -20.60 19.61 -0.91
N PRO A 4 -20.43 20.79 -0.30
CA PRO A 4 -19.28 21.09 0.56
C PRO A 4 -19.14 20.08 1.71
N GLN A 5 -20.26 19.68 2.31
CA GLN A 5 -20.30 18.68 3.38
C GLN A 5 -19.78 17.30 2.93
N THR A 6 -20.07 16.87 1.70
CA THR A 6 -19.55 15.58 1.21
C THR A 6 -18.04 15.65 1.01
N ARG A 7 -17.53 16.77 0.50
CA ARG A 7 -16.09 16.97 0.26
C ARG A 7 -15.29 16.98 1.57
N GLU A 8 -15.81 17.61 2.62
CA GLU A 8 -15.17 17.62 3.95
C GLU A 8 -15.15 16.24 4.60
N PHE A 9 -16.24 15.46 4.49
CA PHE A 9 -16.29 14.09 4.99
C PHE A 9 -15.24 13.20 4.29
N TYR A 10 -15.18 13.25 2.97
CA TYR A 10 -14.22 12.46 2.20
C TYR A 10 -12.78 12.92 2.39
N ALA A 11 -12.53 14.22 2.58
CA ALA A 11 -11.19 14.71 2.95
C ALA A 11 -10.70 14.08 4.26
N GLY A 12 -11.58 14.03 5.28
CA GLY A 12 -11.27 13.36 6.55
C GLY A 12 -11.02 11.86 6.41
N GLN A 13 -11.79 11.19 5.54
CA GLN A 13 -11.63 9.76 5.28
C GLN A 13 -10.34 9.44 4.53
N ILE A 14 -10.07 10.16 3.44
CA ILE A 14 -8.82 10.08 2.66
C ILE A 14 -7.61 10.25 3.57
N ARG A 15 -7.68 11.18 4.53
CA ARG A 15 -6.61 11.40 5.50
C ARG A 15 -6.32 10.18 6.38
N LYS A 16 -7.33 9.48 6.86
CA LYS A 16 -7.18 8.28 7.69
C LYS A 16 -6.70 7.09 6.86
N ASP A 17 -7.30 6.91 5.68
CA ASP A 17 -7.04 5.75 4.84
C ASP A 17 -5.65 5.81 4.17
N SER A 18 -5.16 7.00 3.83
CA SER A 18 -3.79 7.19 3.33
C SER A 18 -2.74 6.81 4.38
N VAL A 19 -2.93 7.20 5.64
CA VAL A 19 -2.02 6.79 6.73
C VAL A 19 -2.14 5.29 7.00
N LYS A 20 -3.36 4.76 7.02
CA LYS A 20 -3.60 3.32 7.21
C LYS A 20 -2.91 2.51 6.12
N ALA A 21 -3.03 2.89 4.85
CA ALA A 21 -2.38 2.21 3.74
C ALA A 21 -0.85 2.20 3.88
N LEU A 22 -0.27 3.32 4.31
CA LEU A 22 1.18 3.43 4.55
C LEU A 22 1.64 2.54 5.71
N VAL A 23 0.89 2.52 6.82
CA VAL A 23 1.22 1.64 7.96
C VAL A 23 1.07 0.17 7.57
N LEU A 24 0.02 -0.16 6.81
CA LEU A 24 -0.21 -1.53 6.36
C LEU A 24 0.90 -2.02 5.43
N SER A 25 1.40 -1.16 4.53
CA SER A 25 2.52 -1.52 3.65
C SER A 25 3.82 -1.71 4.43
N LEU A 26 4.07 -0.87 5.44
CA LEU A 26 5.25 -0.99 6.31
C LEU A 26 5.22 -2.25 7.17
N VAL A 27 4.09 -2.55 7.81
CA VAL A 27 3.90 -3.77 8.61
C VAL A 27 3.94 -5.00 7.71
N GLY A 28 3.35 -4.89 6.50
CA GLY A 28 3.39 -5.93 5.49
C GLY A 28 4.80 -6.31 5.07
N PHE A 29 5.68 -5.32 4.90
CA PHE A 29 7.08 -5.55 4.58
C PHE A 29 7.80 -6.46 5.60
N VAL A 30 7.44 -6.38 6.88
CA VAL A 30 8.13 -7.10 7.97
C VAL A 30 7.49 -8.43 8.31
N CYS A 31 6.16 -8.49 8.44
CA CYS A 31 5.49 -9.60 9.12
C CYS A 31 4.89 -10.65 8.17
N CYS A 32 4.23 -10.23 7.08
CA CYS A 32 3.50 -11.11 6.16
C CYS A 32 3.33 -10.44 4.78
N PRO A 33 4.41 -10.37 3.97
CA PRO A 33 4.46 -9.57 2.75
C PRO A 33 3.34 -9.85 1.73
N PRO A 34 3.03 -11.08 1.30
CA PRO A 34 2.05 -11.26 0.22
C PRO A 34 0.61 -10.88 0.62
N VAL A 35 0.18 -11.20 1.86
CA VAL A 35 -1.21 -10.95 2.29
C VAL A 35 -1.41 -9.48 2.64
N LEU A 36 -0.50 -8.89 3.42
CA LEU A 36 -0.63 -7.50 3.86
C LEU A 36 -0.35 -6.51 2.73
N ALA A 37 0.52 -6.84 1.78
CA ALA A 37 0.72 -6.02 0.59
C ALA A 37 -0.54 -5.93 -0.27
N TYR A 38 -1.31 -7.01 -0.40
CA TYR A 38 -2.57 -7.00 -1.13
C TYR A 38 -3.58 -6.03 -0.52
N PHE A 39 -3.76 -6.07 0.81
CA PHE A 39 -4.63 -5.14 1.50
C PHE A 39 -4.12 -3.69 1.41
N ALA A 40 -2.81 -3.48 1.58
CA ALA A 40 -2.21 -2.15 1.47
C ALA A 40 -2.41 -1.54 0.07
N TRP A 41 -2.27 -2.36 -0.98
CA TRP A 41 -2.49 -1.97 -2.36
C TRP A 41 -3.94 -1.55 -2.61
N ASN A 42 -4.91 -2.36 -2.16
CA ASN A 42 -6.33 -2.04 -2.35
C ASN A 42 -6.74 -0.77 -1.60
N THR A 43 -6.34 -0.61 -0.34
CA THR A 43 -6.64 0.60 0.43
C THR A 43 -6.02 1.84 -0.22
N ALA A 44 -4.78 1.75 -0.71
CA ALA A 44 -4.16 2.87 -1.41
C ALA A 44 -4.83 3.20 -2.75
N GLN A 45 -5.33 2.18 -3.46
CA GLN A 45 -6.06 2.37 -4.71
C GLN A 45 -7.43 3.03 -4.50
N GLU A 46 -8.16 2.64 -3.45
CA GLU A 46 -9.40 3.31 -3.03
C GLU A 46 -9.16 4.78 -2.70
N VAL A 47 -8.08 5.09 -1.98
CA VAL A 47 -7.72 6.48 -1.66
C VAL A 47 -7.46 7.30 -2.92
N ILE A 48 -6.68 6.77 -3.88
CA ILE A 48 -6.40 7.47 -5.14
C ILE A 48 -7.70 7.70 -5.92
N MET A 49 -8.56 6.70 -6.01
CA MET A 49 -9.84 6.79 -6.70
C MET A 49 -10.77 7.83 -6.06
N ASN A 50 -10.84 7.85 -4.72
CA ASN A 50 -11.65 8.83 -3.98
C ASN A 50 -11.12 10.25 -4.15
N ILE A 51 -9.80 10.44 -4.17
CA ILE A 51 -9.21 11.76 -4.46
C ILE A 51 -9.60 12.21 -5.88
N ASP A 52 -9.57 11.31 -6.86
CA ASP A 52 -9.88 11.64 -8.26
C ASP A 52 -11.37 11.95 -8.47
N LEU A 53 -12.25 11.20 -7.80
CA LEU A 53 -13.70 11.41 -7.82
C LEU A 53 -14.12 12.73 -7.15
N TYR A 54 -13.60 13.00 -5.95
CA TYR A 54 -14.06 14.12 -5.13
C TYR A 54 -13.21 15.39 -5.27
N GLN A 55 -12.07 15.31 -5.96
CA GLN A 55 -11.10 16.39 -6.13
C GLN A 55 -10.79 17.10 -4.79
N VAL A 56 -10.43 16.31 -3.78
CA VAL A 56 -10.09 16.75 -2.43
C VAL A 56 -8.79 16.12 -1.97
N GLU A 57 -7.99 16.85 -1.17
CA GLU A 57 -6.70 16.37 -0.65
C GLU A 57 -5.73 15.81 -1.71
N GLU A 58 -5.59 16.49 -2.86
CA GLU A 58 -4.66 16.07 -3.93
C GLU A 58 -3.20 15.89 -3.45
N GLY A 59 -2.78 16.67 -2.45
CA GLY A 59 -1.45 16.53 -1.83
C GLY A 59 -1.19 15.14 -1.22
N ARG A 60 -2.22 14.33 -0.98
CA ARG A 60 -2.09 12.96 -0.49
C ARG A 60 -2.02 11.88 -1.57
N LYS A 61 -2.22 12.23 -2.85
CA LYS A 61 -2.02 11.27 -3.96
C LYS A 61 -0.63 10.66 -3.90
N GLY A 62 0.39 11.46 -3.59
CA GLY A 62 1.78 11.00 -3.44
C GLY A 62 1.96 9.96 -2.33
N LEU A 63 1.30 10.15 -1.17
CA LEU A 63 1.36 9.19 -0.06
C LEU A 63 0.69 7.86 -0.43
N ALA A 64 -0.47 7.91 -1.08
CA ALA A 64 -1.16 6.71 -1.52
C ALA A 64 -0.36 5.97 -2.62
N GLN A 65 0.25 6.68 -3.57
CA GLN A 65 1.15 6.07 -4.55
C GLN A 65 2.39 5.46 -3.89
N ALA A 66 3.01 6.14 -2.93
CA ALA A 66 4.13 5.60 -2.17
C ALA A 66 3.74 4.30 -1.45
N ALA A 67 2.56 4.24 -0.82
CA ALA A 67 2.06 3.03 -0.19
C ALA A 67 1.89 1.87 -1.18
N LYS A 68 1.37 2.13 -2.39
CA LYS A 68 1.27 1.13 -3.48
C LYS A 68 2.64 0.61 -3.90
N ILE A 69 3.61 1.51 -4.11
CA ILE A 69 4.96 1.13 -4.52
C ILE A 69 5.64 0.30 -3.42
N LEU A 70 5.49 0.70 -2.15
CA LEU A 70 6.03 -0.04 -1.02
C LEU A 70 5.44 -1.46 -0.94
N ALA A 71 4.14 -1.60 -1.20
CA ALA A 71 3.46 -2.89 -1.23
C ALA A 71 3.96 -3.80 -2.37
N ILE A 72 4.22 -3.27 -3.56
CA ILE A 72 4.85 -4.07 -4.63
C ILE A 72 6.27 -4.47 -4.23
N ALA A 73 7.05 -3.50 -3.73
CA ALA A 73 8.44 -3.73 -3.37
C ALA A 73 8.57 -4.84 -2.32
N SER A 74 7.67 -4.87 -1.31
CA SER A 74 7.67 -5.92 -0.29
C SER A 74 7.46 -7.32 -0.87
N ILE A 75 6.56 -7.47 -1.85
CA ILE A 75 6.34 -8.75 -2.55
C ILE A 75 7.60 -9.17 -3.31
N ILE A 76 8.23 -8.25 -4.05
CA ILE A 76 9.45 -8.53 -4.82
C ILE A 76 10.58 -9.00 -3.88
N PHE A 77 10.84 -8.25 -2.80
CA PHE A 77 11.87 -8.62 -1.84
C PHE A 77 11.60 -9.96 -1.18
N TRP A 78 10.35 -10.28 -0.88
CA TRP A 78 9.99 -11.57 -0.32
C TRP A 78 10.25 -12.72 -1.31
N VAL A 79 9.85 -12.57 -2.58
CA VAL A 79 10.12 -13.57 -3.63
C VAL A 79 11.64 -13.78 -3.79
N PHE A 80 12.42 -12.71 -3.83
CA PHE A 80 13.88 -12.81 -3.86
C PHE A 80 14.44 -13.54 -2.63
N GLY A 81 13.96 -13.23 -1.43
CA GLY A 81 14.36 -13.91 -0.20
C GLY A 81 14.05 -15.41 -0.23
N VAL A 82 12.89 -15.81 -0.77
CA VAL A 82 12.52 -17.22 -0.94
C VAL A 82 13.45 -17.92 -1.94
N ILE A 83 13.73 -17.29 -3.09
CA ILE A 83 14.64 -17.86 -4.10
C ILE A 83 16.04 -18.05 -3.51
N VAL A 84 16.60 -17.03 -2.85
CA VAL A 84 17.92 -17.10 -2.22
C VAL A 84 17.95 -18.20 -1.17
N ARG A 85 16.91 -18.32 -0.34
CA ARG A 85 16.82 -19.38 0.67
C ARG A 85 16.81 -20.77 0.05
N ILE A 86 16.05 -20.98 -1.03
CA ILE A 86 16.01 -22.26 -1.75
C ILE A 86 17.37 -22.57 -2.36
N LEU A 87 18.02 -21.60 -3.00
CA LEU A 87 19.36 -21.77 -3.58
C LEU A 87 20.40 -22.14 -2.52
N PHE A 88 20.33 -21.52 -1.33
CA PHE A 88 21.23 -21.84 -0.22
C PHE A 88 21.01 -23.25 0.30
N LEU A 89 19.75 -23.68 0.49
CA LEU A 89 19.42 -25.04 0.91
C LEU A 89 19.86 -26.11 -0.12
N VAL A 90 19.76 -25.81 -1.42
CA VAL A 90 20.21 -26.71 -2.48
C VAL A 90 21.74 -26.77 -2.56
N ALA A 91 22.42 -25.64 -2.32
CA ALA A 91 23.88 -25.58 -2.32
C ALA A 91 24.50 -26.33 -1.12
N ASP A 92 23.87 -26.29 0.05
CA ASP A 92 24.33 -26.99 1.27
C ASP A 92 24.07 -28.52 1.23
N SER A 93 23.21 -28.98 0.31
CA SER A 93 22.88 -30.41 0.13
C SER A 93 23.87 -31.18 -0.78
N ARG A 94 24.94 -30.56 -1.27
CA ARG A 94 26.01 -31.18 -2.07
C ARG A 94 27.31 -31.26 -1.29
#